data_AF-A0A4Q5C4N8-F1
#
_entry.id   AF-A0A4Q5C4N8-F1
#
_cell.length_a   1.000
_cell.length_b   1.000
_cell.length_c   1.000
_cell.angle_alpha   90.00
_cell.angle_beta   90.00
_cell.angle_gamma   90.00
#
_symmetry.space_group_name_H-M   'P 1'
#
loop_
_entity.id
_entity.type
_entity.pdbx_description
1 polymer ?
#
loop_
_entity_poly.entity_id
_entity_poly.type
_entity_poly.pdbx_seq_one_letter_code
_entity_poly.pdbx_strand_id
1 'polypeptide(L)' 'MQVFREPKNFETEKWNYLSIGYHKGKAIVKNELGELFFMECEEEVAPIGTVVTADLLTTIEKLPETEYQEIKKIYEYHAD' A
#
# COMPACT_ATOMS: atom_id res chain seq x y z
N MET A 1 35.23 11.45 -28.10
CA MET A 1 35.02 11.01 -26.70
C MET A 1 33.54 10.79 -26.50
N GLN A 2 33.11 9.54 -26.49
CA GLN A 2 31.72 9.18 -26.29
C GLN A 2 31.53 8.95 -24.79
N VAL A 3 30.93 9.93 -24.11
CA VAL A 3 30.58 9.83 -22.69
C VAL A 3 29.38 8.90 -22.59
N PHE A 4 29.67 7.60 -22.43
CA PHE A 4 28.69 6.64 -21.95
C PHE A 4 28.41 7.00 -20.49
N ARG A 5 27.30 7.71 -20.24
CA ARG A 5 26.69 7.71 -18.91
C ARG A 5 25.91 6.41 -18.80
N GLU A 6 26.43 5.47 -18.02
CA GLU A 6 25.67 4.30 -17.59
C GLU A 6 24.35 4.80 -16.96
N PRO A 7 23.17 4.36 -17.43
CA PRO A 7 21.94 4.65 -16.71
C PRO A 7 22.08 3.96 -15.36
N LYS A 8 22.12 4.75 -14.29
CA LYS A 8 22.13 4.25 -12.91
C LYS A 8 20.72 3.77 -12.53
N ASN A 9 20.09 2.98 -13.40
CA ASN A 9 18.74 2.48 -13.21
C ASN A 9 18.81 1.19 -12.41
N PHE A 10 19.18 1.34 -11.14
CA PHE A 10 18.64 0.50 -10.07
C PHE A 10 17.62 1.35 -9.30
N GLU A 11 16.72 2.03 -10.01
CA GLU A 11 15.45 2.37 -9.37
C GLU A 11 14.77 1.02 -9.14
N THR A 12 15.02 0.45 -7.96
CA THR A 12 14.25 -0.65 -7.40
C THR A 12 12.79 -0.36 -7.71
N GLU A 13 12.11 -1.26 -8.43
CA GLU A 13 10.67 -1.14 -8.70
C GLU A 13 9.98 -0.78 -7.38
N LYS A 14 9.67 0.51 -7.22
CA LYS A 14 8.89 1.00 -6.11
C LYS A 14 7.48 0.66 -6.50
N TRP A 15 7.05 -0.53 -6.12
CA TRP A 15 5.65 -0.91 -6.12
C TRP A 15 4.87 0.25 -5.51
N ASN A 16 3.97 0.83 -6.30
CA ASN A 16 3.22 1.99 -5.83
C ASN A 16 2.17 1.49 -4.85
N TYR A 17 2.39 1.76 -3.57
CA TYR A 17 1.44 1.46 -2.53
C TYR A 17 0.50 2.64 -2.38
N LEU A 18 -0.75 2.47 -2.80
CA LEU A 18 -1.74 3.52 -2.83
C LEU A 18 -2.67 3.40 -1.64
N SER A 19 -2.83 4.46 -0.86
CA SER A 19 -3.88 4.56 0.15
C SER A 19 -5.24 4.55 -0.54
N ILE A 20 -6.03 3.50 -0.31
CA ILE A 20 -7.35 3.28 -0.94
C ILE A 20 -8.50 3.51 0.04
N GLY A 21 -8.21 3.69 1.32
CA GLY A 21 -9.25 3.89 2.33
C GLY A 21 -8.71 3.91 3.74
N TYR A 22 -9.63 4.01 4.70
CA TYR A 22 -9.32 4.05 6.11
C TYR A 22 -10.25 3.13 6.89
N HIS A 23 -9.68 2.41 7.86
CA HIS A 23 -10.41 1.53 8.74
C HIS A 23 -9.89 1.64 10.17
N LYS A 24 -10.73 2.08 11.12
CA LYS A 24 -10.43 2.14 12.57
C LYS A 24 -9.04 2.76 12.89
N GLY A 25 -8.73 3.91 12.31
CA GLY A 25 -7.46 4.62 12.53
C GLY A 25 -6.25 4.02 11.79
N LYS A 26 -6.50 3.20 10.78
CA LYS A 26 -5.48 2.60 9.92
C LYS A 26 -5.77 2.96 8.48
N ALA A 27 -4.79 3.50 7.76
CA ALA A 27 -4.85 3.66 6.33
C ALA A 27 -4.75 2.27 5.69
N ILE A 28 -5.68 1.93 4.81
CA ILE A 28 -5.66 0.71 4.01
C ILE A 28 -5.02 1.03 2.68
N VAL A 29 -4.04 0.21 2.33
CA VAL A 29 -3.12 0.48 1.24
C VAL A 29 -3.11 -0.72 0.32
N LYS A 30 -3.14 -0.48 -0.99
CA LYS A 30 -3.14 -1.53 -2.01
C LYS A 30 -1.97 -1.32 -2.95
N ASN A 31 -1.26 -2.41 -3.26
CA ASN A 31 -0.20 -2.38 -4.26
C ASN A 31 -0.74 -2.75 -5.65
N GLU A 32 0.13 -2.69 -6.65
CA GLU A 32 -0.21 -2.97 -8.06
C GLU A 32 -0.56 -4.45 -8.31
N LEU A 33 -0.12 -5.36 -7.44
CA LEU A 33 -0.49 -6.79 -7.46
C LEU A 33 -1.88 -7.04 -6.85
N GLY A 34 -2.48 -6.02 -6.24
CA GLY A 34 -3.76 -6.11 -5.56
C GLY A 34 -3.69 -6.60 -4.11
N GLU A 35 -2.48 -6.77 -3.57
CA GLU A 35 -2.26 -7.12 -2.16
C GLU A 35 -2.59 -5.94 -1.25
N LEU A 36 -3.17 -6.25 -0.10
CA LEU A 36 -3.62 -5.28 0.89
C LEU A 36 -2.64 -5.17 2.06
N PHE A 37 -2.37 -3.94 2.44
CA PHE A 37 -1.52 -3.55 3.55
C PHE A 37 -2.27 -2.53 4.41
N PHE A 38 -1.78 -2.32 5.62
CA PHE A 38 -2.25 -1.26 6.49
C PHE A 38 -1.08 -0.45 7.04
N MET A 39 -1.38 0.79 7.41
CA MET A 39 -0.50 1.68 8.15
C MET A 39 -1.30 2.33 9.28
N GLU A 40 -0.79 2.32 10.49
CA GLU A 40 -1.41 3.03 11.61
C GLU A 40 -1.16 4.53 11.46
N CYS A 41 -2.21 5.26 11.09
CA CYS A 41 -2.12 6.68 10.83
C CYS A 41 -3.49 7.34 10.86
N GLU A 42 -3.52 8.63 11.18
CA GLU A 42 -4.73 9.44 11.06
C GLU A 42 -5.08 9.68 9.57
N GLU A 43 -6.36 9.94 9.30
CA GLU A 43 -6.86 10.18 7.95
C GLU A 43 -6.17 11.38 7.27
N GLU A 44 -5.84 12.38 8.07
CA GLU A 44 -5.19 13.61 7.63
C GLU A 44 -3.75 13.40 7.13
N VAL A 45 -3.10 12.31 7.56
CA VAL A 45 -1.68 12.07 7.27
C VAL A 45 -1.48 11.33 5.94
N ALA A 46 -2.37 10.40 5.58
CA ALA A 46 -2.26 9.58 4.37
C ALA A 46 -3.60 9.46 3.62
N PRO A 47 -4.21 10.58 3.22
CA PRO A 47 -5.53 10.60 2.60
C PRO A 47 -5.61 9.69 1.38
N ILE A 48 -6.82 9.25 1.04
CA ILE A 48 -7.08 8.38 -0.11
C ILE A 48 -6.45 8.99 -1.37
N GLY A 49 -5.72 8.17 -2.13
CA GLY A 49 -4.94 8.60 -3.30
C GLY A 49 -3.49 8.95 -2.99
N THR A 50 -3.06 8.90 -1.73
CA THR A 50 -1.66 9.12 -1.35
C THR A 50 -0.83 7.88 -1.64
N VAL A 51 0.32 8.07 -2.29
CA VAL A 51 1.33 7.03 -2.46
C VAL A 51 2.20 6.99 -1.20
N VAL A 52 2.27 5.82 -0.59
CA VAL A 52 3.03 5.56 0.64
C VAL A 52 4.20 4.62 0.35
N THR A 53 5.22 4.65 1.21
CA THR A 53 6.40 3.81 1.07
C THR A 53 6.23 2.49 1.80
N ALA A 54 6.69 1.39 1.19
CA ALA A 54 6.65 0.03 1.75
C ALA A 54 7.17 -0.07 3.21
N ASP A 55 8.16 0.74 3.57
CA ASP A 55 8.82 0.70 4.89
C ASP A 55 7.86 0.94 6.07
N LEU A 56 6.79 1.70 5.83
CA LEU A 56 5.78 2.06 6.84
C LEU A 56 4.55 1.13 6.81
N LEU A 57 4.53 0.14 5.92
CA LEU A 57 3.39 -0.71 5.67
C LEU A 57 3.53 -2.06 6.35
N THR A 58 2.40 -2.54 6.87
CA THR A 58 2.29 -3.87 7.44
C THR A 58 1.22 -4.67 6.70
N THR A 59 1.44 -5.98 6.52
CA THR A 59 0.45 -6.86 5.89
C THR A 59 -0.80 -6.95 6.75
N ILE A 60 -1.98 -6.91 6.12
CA ILE A 60 -3.27 -7.02 6.85
C ILE A 60 -3.41 -8.36 7.60
N GLU A 61 -2.63 -9.38 7.24
CA GLU A 61 -2.59 -10.67 7.94
C GLU A 61 -2.13 -10.57 9.40
N LYS A 62 -1.40 -9.50 9.77
CA LYS A 62 -1.01 -9.25 11.17
C LYS A 62 -2.14 -8.64 12.01
N LEU A 63 -3.23 -8.20 11.39
CA LEU A 63 -4.40 -7.68 12.09
C LEU A 63 -5.19 -8.82 12.74
N PRO A 64 -5.97 -8.53 13.79
CA PRO A 64 -6.90 -9.50 14.35
C PRO A 64 -7.86 -10.01 13.26
N GLU A 65 -8.23 -11.28 13.34
CA GLU A 65 -9.06 -11.96 12.34
C GLU A 65 -10.34 -11.19 12.00
N THR A 66 -10.97 -10.54 12.99
CA THR A 66 -12.15 -9.70 12.78
C THR A 66 -11.86 -8.51 11.86
N GLU A 67 -10.80 -7.72 12.13
CA GLU A 67 -10.45 -6.58 11.28
C GLU A 67 -9.96 -7.04 9.91
N TYR A 68 -9.17 -8.11 9.86
CA TYR A 68 -8.71 -8.71 8.61
C TYR A 68 -9.88 -9.09 7.71
N GLN A 69 -10.89 -9.79 8.25
CA GLN A 69 -12.09 -10.18 7.50
C GLN A 69 -12.92 -8.97 7.06
N GLU A 70 -13.05 -7.95 7.91
CA GLU A 70 -13.75 -6.70 7.55
C GLU A 70 -13.07 -6.00 6.36
N ILE A 71 -11.75 -5.78 6.44
CA ILE A 71 -10.96 -5.13 5.39
C ILE A 71 -11.01 -5.95 4.10
N LYS A 72 -10.84 -7.27 4.21
CA LYS A 72 -10.92 -8.19 3.07
C LYS A 72 -12.29 -8.11 2.39
N LYS A 73 -13.38 -8.09 3.16
CA LYS A 73 -14.73 -7.97 2.61
C LYS A 73 -14.99 -6.62 1.93
N ILE A 74 -14.38 -5.55 2.42
CA ILE A 74 -14.55 -4.19 1.85
C ILE A 74 -13.71 -4.01 0.59
N TYR A 75 -12.45 -4.46 0.58
CA TYR A 75 -11.45 -4.08 -0.42
C TYR A 75 -10.97 -5.23 -1.33
N GLU A 76 -11.20 -6.48 -0.95
CA GLU A 76 -10.88 -7.65 -1.78
C GLU A 76 -12.04 -8.06 -2.71
N TYR A 77 -13.23 -7.46 -2.56
CA TYR A 77 -14.40 -7.80 -3.39
C TYR A 77 -14.29 -7.26 -4.83
N HIS A 78 -13.47 -7.94 -5.64
CA HIS A 78 -13.46 -7.84 -7.10
C HIS A 78 -13.16 -9.24 -7.69
N ALA A 79 -14.19 -10.06 -7.79
CA ALA A 79 -14.22 -11.21 -8.68
C ALA A 79 -15.68 -11.56 -9.00
N ASP A 80 -16.25 -10.86 -9.99
CA ASP A 80 -17.22 -11.44 -10.93
C ASP A 80 -16.72 -11.15 -12.34
#